data_AF-A0A3D0R979-F1
#
_entry.id   AF-A0A3D0R979-F1
#
_cell.length_a   1.000
_cell.length_b   1.000
_cell.length_c   1.000
_cell.angle_alpha   90.00
_cell.angle_beta   90.00
_cell.angle_gamma   90.00
#
_symmetry.space_group_name_H-M   'P 1'
#
loop_
_entity.id
_entity.type
_entity.pdbx_description
1 polymer ?
#
loop_
_entity_poly.entity_id
_entity_poly.type
_entity_poly.pdbx_seq_one_letter_code
_entity_poly.pdbx_strand_id
1 'polypeptide(L)'
;MMASMPPNHPDVSAGTALQQTDQRMKTLVLAGTAEARAVVAALASDPAFMIEASLAGATTKPASLDVPTHKGGFGGEEGLARFCRDNGFDLILDVTHPYATVISRNAALAAQRAGIPCLHYQRPPWMPEQADRWQHFSSWQDMADAIPAKTRVFLAGGTQSVEMFMRRTDITLIARALNLADKTSSPQTIFINALPSKTVEGECKLLNKHNIALICCKNSGGNSSFAKILAARKCGIEVWMLDRKPVALSLDGPTQKGMPSPQIHDTVETIISAARQYAAVRLGR
;
A
#
# COMPACT_ATOMS: atom_id res chain seq x y z
N MET A 1 -68.32 47.71 16.89
CA MET A 1 -67.88 48.42 15.68
C MET A 1 -66.37 48.49 15.71
N MET A 2 -65.76 48.13 14.58
CA MET A 2 -64.39 47.62 14.45
C MET A 2 -63.30 48.66 14.74
N ALA A 3 -62.23 48.21 15.40
CA ALA A 3 -60.98 48.94 15.58
C ALA A 3 -59.96 48.52 14.50
N SER A 4 -59.17 49.50 14.09
CA SER A 4 -58.33 49.58 12.90
C SER A 4 -57.17 48.56 12.83
N MET A 5 -56.90 48.05 11.62
CA MET A 5 -55.69 47.31 11.25
C MET A 5 -54.63 48.25 10.65
N PRO A 6 -53.33 48.11 10.97
CA PRO A 6 -52.23 48.71 10.21
C PRO A 6 -51.74 47.79 9.08
N PRO A 7 -50.99 48.31 8.08
CA PRO A 7 -50.63 47.58 6.87
C PRO A 7 -49.48 46.58 7.11
N ASN A 8 -49.61 45.42 6.44
CA ASN A 8 -48.61 44.36 6.36
C ASN A 8 -47.46 44.79 5.42
N HIS A 9 -46.24 44.88 5.94
CA HIS A 9 -45.01 44.82 5.13
C HIS A 9 -44.55 43.36 5.08
N PRO A 10 -44.22 42.79 3.91
CA PRO A 10 -43.55 41.51 3.85
C PRO A 10 -42.08 41.70 4.19
N ASP A 11 -41.67 41.18 5.36
CA ASP A 11 -40.27 41.12 5.75
C ASP A 11 -39.59 40.00 4.94
N VAL A 12 -38.84 40.40 3.92
CA VAL A 12 -38.00 39.52 3.11
C VAL A 12 -36.67 39.36 3.84
N SER A 13 -36.65 38.50 4.85
CA SER A 13 -35.40 37.98 5.40
C SER A 13 -35.11 36.62 4.77
N ALA A 14 -34.61 36.66 3.54
CA ALA A 14 -33.91 35.55 2.92
C ALA A 14 -32.62 35.31 3.71
N GLY A 15 -32.69 34.40 4.69
CA GLY A 15 -31.52 33.88 5.39
C GLY A 15 -30.61 33.20 4.38
N THR A 16 -29.49 33.86 4.08
CA THR A 16 -28.36 33.32 3.35
C THR A 16 -27.80 32.17 4.19
N ALA A 17 -28.21 30.94 3.85
CA ALA A 17 -27.45 29.77 4.23
C ALA A 17 -26.10 29.87 3.52
N LEU A 18 -25.13 30.51 4.18
CA LEU A 18 -23.72 30.36 3.85
C LEU A 18 -23.47 28.85 3.79
N GLN A 19 -23.26 28.31 2.58
CA GLN A 19 -22.62 27.02 2.41
C GLN A 19 -21.33 27.08 3.22
N GLN A 20 -21.34 26.44 4.39
CA GLN A 20 -20.10 26.11 5.08
C GLN A 20 -19.35 25.22 4.09
N THR A 21 -18.43 25.82 3.34
CA THR A 21 -17.41 25.08 2.60
C THR A 21 -16.82 24.10 3.59
N ASP A 22 -16.95 22.80 3.33
CA ASP A 22 -16.44 21.77 4.21
C ASP A 22 -14.95 22.06 4.45
N GLN A 23 -14.60 22.56 5.64
CA GLN A 23 -13.25 23.01 6.03
C GLN A 23 -12.33 21.80 6.29
N ARG A 24 -12.55 20.70 5.57
CA ARG A 24 -11.84 19.45 5.72
C ARG A 24 -11.06 19.15 4.46
N MET A 25 -9.82 18.73 4.65
CA MET A 25 -8.97 18.26 3.57
C MET A 25 -9.46 16.89 3.11
N LYS A 26 -9.94 16.80 1.87
CA LYS A 26 -10.36 15.54 1.29
C LYS A 26 -9.14 14.78 0.78
N THR A 27 -8.82 13.67 1.43
CA THR A 27 -7.56 12.95 1.22
C THR A 27 -7.81 11.55 0.68
N LEU A 28 -7.16 11.23 -0.45
CA LEU A 28 -7.12 9.90 -1.01
C LEU A 28 -5.93 9.13 -0.45
N VAL A 29 -6.16 7.99 0.20
CA VAL A 29 -5.11 7.10 0.70
C VAL A 29 -5.01 5.88 -0.20
N LEU A 30 -3.92 5.78 -0.96
CA LEU A 30 -3.60 4.56 -1.71
C LEU A 30 -3.06 3.52 -0.73
N ALA A 31 -3.89 2.50 -0.45
CA ALA A 31 -3.71 1.60 0.68
C ALA A 31 -3.30 0.18 0.26
N GLY A 32 -3.34 -0.75 1.22
CA GLY A 32 -2.98 -2.16 1.01
C GLY A 32 -1.87 -2.67 1.94
N THR A 33 -1.40 -1.83 2.86
CA THR A 33 -0.39 -2.17 3.87
C THR A 33 -0.96 -2.03 5.29
N ALA A 34 -0.25 -2.55 6.29
CA ALA A 34 -0.63 -2.35 7.69
C ALA A 34 -0.47 -0.87 8.09
N GLU A 35 0.51 -0.21 7.49
CA GLU A 35 0.84 1.20 7.69
C GLU A 35 -0.22 2.11 7.09
N ALA A 36 -0.75 1.79 5.91
CA ALA A 36 -1.90 2.49 5.34
C ALA A 36 -3.11 2.44 6.29
N ARG A 37 -3.35 1.29 6.94
CA ARG A 37 -4.42 1.16 7.92
C ARG A 37 -4.20 2.03 9.15
N ALA A 38 -2.97 2.11 9.65
CA ALA A 38 -2.61 3.01 10.75
C ALA A 38 -2.80 4.48 10.35
N VAL A 39 -2.37 4.88 9.16
CA VAL A 39 -2.56 6.24 8.61
C VAL A 39 -4.04 6.57 8.48
N VAL A 40 -4.84 5.68 7.88
CA VAL A 40 -6.29 5.88 7.74
C VAL A 40 -6.97 6.04 9.10
N ALA A 41 -6.69 5.17 10.07
CA ALA A 41 -7.29 5.26 11.40
C ALA A 41 -6.94 6.57 12.13
N ALA A 42 -5.68 7.01 12.02
CA ALA A 42 -5.21 8.22 12.66
C ALA A 42 -5.77 9.51 12.03
N LEU A 43 -5.95 9.55 10.71
CA LEU A 43 -6.46 10.73 10.02
C LEU A 43 -7.98 10.76 9.94
N ALA A 44 -8.67 9.61 9.89
CA ALA A 44 -10.13 9.57 9.87
C ALA A 44 -10.76 10.03 11.20
N SER A 45 -10.01 9.94 12.31
CA SER A 45 -10.42 10.47 13.62
C SER A 45 -10.10 11.96 13.79
N ASP A 46 -9.39 12.57 12.84
CA ASP A 46 -8.99 13.97 12.88
C ASP A 46 -10.05 14.82 12.14
N PRO A 47 -10.69 15.81 12.81
CA PRO A 47 -11.77 16.58 12.22
C PRO A 47 -11.32 17.49 11.06
N ALA A 48 -10.01 17.64 10.83
CA ALA A 48 -9.50 18.37 9.68
C ALA A 48 -9.53 17.57 8.37
N PHE A 49 -9.88 16.27 8.40
CA PHE A 49 -9.79 15.39 7.24
C PHE A 49 -11.11 14.72 6.86
N MET A 50 -11.25 14.45 5.57
CA MET A 50 -12.22 13.51 5.00
C MET A 50 -11.43 12.45 4.23
N ILE A 51 -11.38 11.22 4.75
CA ILE A 51 -10.55 10.14 4.19
C ILE A 51 -11.36 9.26 3.25
N GLU A 52 -10.83 9.02 2.07
CA GLU A 52 -11.23 7.90 1.20
C GLU A 52 -10.01 7.02 0.94
N ALA A 53 -10.16 5.71 1.11
CA ALA A 53 -9.10 4.75 0.82
C ALA A 53 -9.25 4.18 -0.59
N SER A 54 -8.15 3.71 -1.18
CA SER A 54 -8.16 2.94 -2.42
C SER A 54 -7.43 1.61 -2.25
N LEU A 55 -8.07 0.53 -2.71
CA LEU A 55 -7.50 -0.81 -2.72
C LEU A 55 -7.50 -1.34 -4.16
N ALA A 56 -6.34 -1.83 -4.61
CA ALA A 56 -6.16 -2.40 -5.95
C ALA A 56 -6.98 -3.68 -6.22
N GLY A 57 -7.68 -4.24 -5.22
CA GLY A 57 -8.43 -5.49 -5.37
C GLY A 57 -7.57 -6.75 -5.30
N ALA A 58 -6.35 -6.67 -4.76
CA ALA A 58 -5.43 -7.82 -4.61
C ALA A 58 -5.94 -8.93 -3.66
N THR A 59 -7.09 -8.75 -3.00
CA THR A 59 -7.79 -9.77 -2.22
C THR A 59 -9.28 -9.63 -2.51
N THR A 60 -9.97 -10.76 -2.62
CA THR A 60 -11.42 -10.81 -2.86
C THR A 60 -12.24 -10.28 -1.68
N LYS A 61 -11.69 -10.34 -0.46
CA LYS A 61 -12.34 -9.86 0.78
C LYS A 61 -11.32 -9.09 1.64
N PRO A 62 -10.99 -7.84 1.29
CA PRO A 62 -10.15 -7.02 2.16
C PRO A 62 -10.87 -6.70 3.47
N ALA A 63 -10.13 -6.69 4.58
CA ALA A 63 -10.65 -6.19 5.85
C ALA A 63 -11.01 -4.71 5.73
N SER A 64 -12.17 -4.33 6.31
CA SER A 64 -12.67 -2.95 6.35
C SER A 64 -11.59 -1.96 6.81
N LEU A 65 -11.57 -0.76 6.23
CA LEU A 65 -10.76 0.37 6.70
C LEU A 65 -11.61 1.41 7.44
N ASP A 66 -12.91 1.14 7.60
CA ASP A 66 -13.88 1.98 8.31
C ASP A 66 -14.00 3.41 7.74
N VAL A 67 -13.70 3.55 6.45
CA VAL A 67 -13.83 4.76 5.63
C VAL A 67 -14.36 4.38 4.23
N PRO A 68 -14.96 5.33 3.47
CA PRO A 68 -15.25 5.13 2.06
C PRO A 68 -14.03 4.53 1.33
N THR A 69 -14.26 3.50 0.51
CA THR A 69 -13.16 2.76 -0.12
C THR A 69 -13.44 2.51 -1.60
N HIS A 70 -12.63 3.12 -2.47
CA HIS A 70 -12.55 2.78 -3.88
C HIS A 70 -11.87 1.41 -4.06
N LYS A 71 -12.43 0.56 -4.93
CA LYS A 71 -11.89 -0.75 -5.27
C LYS A 71 -11.70 -0.86 -6.77
N GLY A 72 -10.47 -1.14 -7.20
CA GLY A 72 -10.13 -1.30 -8.61
C GLY A 72 -9.00 -0.38 -9.04
N GLY A 73 -8.72 -0.40 -10.35
CA GLY A 73 -7.73 0.47 -10.96
C GLY A 73 -8.35 1.79 -11.43
N PHE A 74 -7.51 2.82 -11.53
CA PHE A 74 -7.93 4.15 -12.00
C PHE A 74 -7.82 4.33 -13.52
N GLY A 75 -7.14 3.42 -14.23
CA GLY A 75 -6.84 3.58 -15.66
C GLY A 75 -5.60 4.45 -15.92
N GLY A 76 -4.50 4.18 -15.21
CA GLY A 76 -3.25 4.93 -15.33
C GLY A 76 -3.24 6.25 -14.53
N GLU A 77 -2.21 7.05 -14.75
CA GLU A 77 -2.01 8.34 -14.10
C GLU A 77 -3.04 9.40 -14.52
N GLU A 78 -3.45 9.44 -15.79
CA GLU A 78 -4.53 10.31 -16.28
C GLU A 78 -5.87 9.97 -15.64
N GLY A 79 -6.16 8.67 -15.54
CA GLY A 79 -7.38 8.19 -14.91
C GLY A 79 -7.43 8.52 -13.42
N LEU A 80 -6.31 8.37 -12.70
CA LEU A 80 -6.19 8.78 -11.30
C LEU A 80 -6.31 10.31 -11.16
N ALA A 81 -5.70 11.10 -12.05
CA ALA A 81 -5.82 12.56 -12.01
C ALA A 81 -7.26 13.04 -12.22
N ARG A 82 -7.97 12.42 -13.18
CA ARG A 82 -9.39 12.68 -13.41
C ARG A 82 -10.22 12.30 -12.19
N PHE A 83 -9.99 11.11 -11.63
CA PHE A 83 -10.64 10.67 -10.41
C PHE A 83 -10.45 11.68 -9.26
N CYS A 84 -9.23 12.18 -9.07
CA CYS A 84 -8.94 13.19 -8.06
C CYS A 84 -9.72 14.49 -8.27
N ARG A 85 -9.75 15.02 -9.50
CA ARG A 85 -10.47 16.27 -9.83
C ARG A 85 -11.98 16.12 -9.72
N ASP A 86 -12.55 15.08 -10.32
CA ASP A 86 -14.00 14.85 -10.39
C ASP A 86 -14.59 14.66 -8.99
N ASN A 87 -13.79 14.15 -8.04
CA ASN A 87 -14.20 13.94 -6.66
C ASN A 87 -13.69 15.02 -5.69
N GLY A 88 -12.96 16.04 -6.17
CA GLY A 88 -12.47 17.15 -5.35
C GLY A 88 -11.48 16.74 -4.24
N PHE A 89 -10.52 15.87 -4.56
CA PHE A 89 -9.45 15.52 -3.62
C PHE A 89 -8.40 16.62 -3.53
N ASP A 90 -7.94 16.91 -2.31
CA ASP A 90 -6.94 17.93 -1.99
C ASP A 90 -5.54 17.34 -1.78
N LEU A 91 -5.43 16.04 -1.48
CA LEU A 91 -4.19 15.38 -1.10
C LEU A 91 -4.21 13.90 -1.48
N ILE A 92 -3.09 13.39 -2.00
CA ILE A 92 -2.84 11.95 -2.14
C ILE A 92 -1.81 11.51 -1.09
N LEU A 93 -2.13 10.46 -0.34
CA LEU A 93 -1.18 9.71 0.47
C LEU A 93 -0.92 8.37 -0.20
N ASP A 94 0.26 8.19 -0.78
CA ASP A 94 0.70 6.90 -1.27
C ASP A 94 1.32 6.09 -0.13
N VAL A 95 0.55 5.17 0.43
CA VAL A 95 0.97 4.27 1.51
C VAL A 95 0.91 2.81 1.03
N THR A 96 1.15 2.61 -0.28
CA THR A 96 1.12 1.30 -0.92
C THR A 96 2.34 0.44 -0.53
N HIS A 97 2.36 -0.80 -0.98
CA HIS A 97 3.47 -1.70 -0.69
C HIS A 97 4.74 -1.23 -1.44
N PRO A 98 5.97 -1.35 -0.88
CA PRO A 98 7.22 -0.94 -1.55
C PRO A 98 7.55 -1.60 -2.91
N TYR A 99 6.73 -2.55 -3.36
CA TYR A 99 6.86 -3.21 -4.68
C TYR A 99 5.72 -2.80 -5.63
N ALA A 100 4.82 -1.92 -5.19
CA ALA A 100 3.72 -1.38 -5.98
C ALA A 100 4.19 -0.14 -6.78
N THR A 101 5.37 -0.22 -7.37
CA THR A 101 6.07 0.93 -7.97
C THR A 101 5.29 1.61 -9.08
N VAL A 102 4.45 0.86 -9.82
CA VAL A 102 3.59 1.39 -10.88
C VAL A 102 2.56 2.36 -10.33
N ILE A 103 1.81 1.97 -9.29
CA ILE A 103 0.79 2.85 -8.72
C ILE A 103 1.44 4.04 -8.00
N SER A 104 2.60 3.86 -7.36
CA SER A 104 3.36 4.97 -6.77
C SER A 104 3.80 6.01 -7.78
N ARG A 105 4.33 5.56 -8.94
CA ARG A 105 4.66 6.44 -10.06
C ARG A 105 3.40 7.15 -10.56
N ASN A 106 2.31 6.41 -10.76
CA ASN A 106 1.06 6.98 -11.24
C ASN A 106 0.49 8.01 -10.26
N ALA A 107 0.63 7.80 -8.94
CA ALA A 107 0.20 8.73 -7.91
C ALA A 107 0.93 10.07 -8.01
N ALA A 108 2.26 10.04 -8.12
CA ALA A 108 3.08 11.23 -8.28
C ALA A 108 2.68 12.03 -9.54
N LEU A 109 2.54 11.34 -10.67
CA LEU A 109 2.14 11.96 -11.95
C LEU A 109 0.70 12.49 -11.92
N ALA A 110 -0.22 11.75 -11.30
CA ALA A 110 -1.61 12.14 -11.18
C ALA A 110 -1.79 13.38 -10.30
N ALA A 111 -1.07 13.44 -9.18
CA ALA A 111 -1.08 14.57 -8.26
C ALA A 111 -0.60 15.85 -8.96
N GLN A 112 0.51 15.76 -9.71
CA GLN A 112 1.01 16.85 -10.54
C GLN A 112 -0.05 17.33 -11.54
N ARG A 113 -0.72 16.41 -12.24
CA ARG A 113 -1.76 16.72 -13.24
C ARG A 113 -3.05 17.25 -12.62
N ALA A 114 -3.34 16.89 -11.38
CA ALA A 114 -4.48 17.40 -10.62
C ALA A 114 -4.17 18.71 -9.88
N GLY A 115 -2.89 19.10 -9.79
CA GLY A 115 -2.47 20.30 -9.07
C GLY A 115 -2.55 20.13 -7.55
N ILE A 116 -2.39 18.91 -7.03
CA ILE A 116 -2.49 18.60 -5.60
C ILE A 116 -1.20 17.94 -5.08
N PRO A 117 -0.87 18.08 -3.79
CA PRO A 117 0.26 17.39 -3.19
C PRO A 117 0.10 15.86 -3.20
N CYS A 118 1.23 15.16 -3.27
CA CYS A 118 1.35 13.72 -3.03
C CYS A 118 2.46 13.47 -2.01
N LEU A 119 2.10 12.82 -0.90
CA LEU A 119 3.06 12.34 0.09
C LEU A 119 3.25 10.84 -0.10
N HIS A 120 4.49 10.39 -0.13
CA HIS A 120 4.84 8.99 -0.35
C HIS A 120 5.40 8.39 0.94
N TYR A 121 4.87 7.26 1.35
CA TYR A 121 5.40 6.47 2.45
C TYR A 121 6.21 5.29 1.94
N GLN A 122 7.46 5.20 2.38
CA GLN A 122 8.34 4.07 2.09
C GLN A 122 9.18 3.71 3.32
N ARG A 123 8.72 2.70 4.06
CA ARG A 123 9.51 2.12 5.17
C ARG A 123 10.88 1.59 4.73
N PRO A 124 11.89 1.56 5.61
CA PRO A 124 13.21 0.98 5.31
C PRO A 124 13.15 -0.50 4.90
N PRO A 125 14.14 -1.03 4.16
CA PRO A 125 14.33 -2.47 4.01
C PRO A 125 14.66 -3.14 5.34
N TRP A 126 14.37 -4.44 5.46
CA TRP A 126 14.97 -5.24 6.52
C TRP A 126 16.48 -5.33 6.28
N MET A 127 17.22 -5.35 7.38
CA MET A 127 18.68 -5.51 7.40
C MET A 127 19.02 -6.87 8.01
N PRO A 128 20.03 -7.58 7.47
CA PRO A 128 20.45 -8.86 8.02
C PRO A 128 21.10 -8.69 9.39
N GLU A 129 20.85 -9.63 10.28
CA GLU A 129 21.58 -9.81 11.54
C GLU A 129 22.67 -10.89 11.38
N GLN A 130 23.56 -11.03 12.38
CA GLN A 130 24.73 -11.92 12.30
C GLN A 130 24.40 -13.39 11.94
N ALA A 131 23.25 -13.91 12.37
CA ALA A 131 22.82 -15.29 12.10
C ALA A 131 21.97 -15.44 10.83
N ASP A 132 21.69 -14.34 10.13
CA ASP A 132 20.95 -14.38 8.88
C ASP A 132 21.84 -14.79 7.71
N ARG A 133 21.31 -15.65 6.84
CA ARG A 133 21.99 -16.08 5.61
C ARG A 133 21.21 -15.60 4.41
N TRP A 134 21.48 -14.36 4.01
CA TRP A 134 20.74 -13.70 2.94
C TRP A 134 21.53 -13.65 1.64
N GLN A 135 20.84 -13.82 0.53
CA GLN A 135 21.34 -13.53 -0.81
C GLN A 135 20.35 -12.64 -1.54
N HIS A 136 20.86 -11.68 -2.30
CA HIS A 136 20.06 -10.67 -2.98
C HIS A 136 19.98 -10.92 -4.48
N PHE A 137 18.83 -10.60 -5.07
CA PHE A 137 18.55 -10.75 -6.50
C PHE A 137 17.76 -9.56 -7.02
N SER A 138 18.07 -9.10 -8.23
CA SER A 138 17.37 -7.98 -8.87
C SER A 138 16.08 -8.41 -9.60
N SER A 139 15.91 -9.70 -9.89
CA SER A 139 14.73 -10.25 -10.55
C SER A 139 14.30 -11.61 -9.99
N TRP A 140 13.02 -11.94 -10.13
CA TRP A 140 12.50 -13.27 -9.79
C TRP A 140 13.04 -14.36 -10.70
N GLN A 141 13.37 -14.03 -11.95
CA GLN A 141 13.87 -15.00 -12.92
C GLN A 141 15.28 -15.42 -12.54
N ASP A 142 16.19 -14.46 -12.31
CA ASP A 142 17.57 -14.76 -11.88
C ASP A 142 17.58 -15.54 -10.57
N MET A 143 16.68 -15.18 -9.64
CA MET A 143 16.49 -15.93 -8.40
C MET A 143 16.05 -17.35 -8.66
N ALA A 144 15.05 -17.58 -9.50
CA ALA A 144 14.54 -18.91 -9.81
C ALA A 144 15.59 -19.77 -10.53
N ASP A 145 16.38 -19.19 -11.44
CA ASP A 145 17.40 -19.88 -12.23
C ASP A 145 18.59 -20.30 -11.36
N ALA A 146 18.98 -19.49 -10.37
CA ALA A 146 20.08 -19.79 -9.47
C ALA A 146 19.81 -20.95 -8.49
N ILE A 147 18.54 -21.37 -8.33
CA ILE A 147 18.19 -22.40 -7.33
C ILE A 147 18.79 -23.76 -7.73
N PRO A 148 19.55 -24.42 -6.83
CA PRO A 148 20.05 -25.76 -7.08
C PRO A 148 18.92 -26.77 -7.28
N ALA A 149 19.13 -27.75 -8.16
CA ALA A 149 18.18 -28.84 -8.36
C ALA A 149 17.87 -29.57 -7.05
N LYS A 150 16.65 -30.09 -6.93
CA LYS A 150 16.09 -30.81 -5.77
C LYS A 150 15.90 -29.97 -4.51
N THR A 151 16.13 -28.66 -4.57
CA THR A 151 15.85 -27.73 -3.46
C THR A 151 14.35 -27.66 -3.16
N ARG A 152 14.01 -27.59 -1.87
CA ARG A 152 12.64 -27.37 -1.38
C ARG A 152 12.47 -25.90 -1.01
N VAL A 153 11.75 -25.18 -1.86
CA VAL A 153 11.67 -23.72 -1.85
C VAL A 153 10.35 -23.27 -1.23
N PHE A 154 10.42 -22.38 -0.26
CA PHE A 154 9.27 -21.63 0.23
C PHE A 154 9.22 -20.25 -0.45
N LEU A 155 8.25 -20.06 -1.35
CA LEU A 155 8.07 -18.81 -2.07
C LEU A 155 7.02 -17.93 -1.39
N ALA A 156 7.47 -16.79 -0.87
CA ALA A 156 6.66 -15.73 -0.28
C ALA A 156 6.76 -14.43 -1.10
N GLY A 157 6.67 -14.54 -2.43
CA GLY A 157 6.79 -13.43 -3.39
C GLY A 157 5.47 -12.82 -3.88
N GLY A 158 4.34 -13.48 -3.59
CA GLY A 158 3.02 -13.15 -4.14
C GLY A 158 2.69 -13.91 -5.43
N THR A 159 1.47 -13.77 -5.92
CA THR A 159 0.95 -14.60 -7.03
C THR A 159 1.74 -14.45 -8.34
N GLN A 160 2.22 -13.24 -8.63
CA GLN A 160 2.97 -12.95 -9.86
C GLN A 160 4.33 -13.66 -9.93
N SER A 161 4.97 -13.96 -8.80
CA SER A 161 6.27 -14.64 -8.80
C SER A 161 6.15 -16.14 -9.02
N VAL A 162 4.98 -16.73 -8.73
CA VAL A 162 4.77 -18.18 -8.73
C VAL A 162 5.09 -18.81 -10.08
N GLU A 163 4.67 -18.17 -11.17
CA GLU A 163 4.83 -18.71 -12.52
C GLU A 163 6.28 -18.91 -12.93
N MET A 164 7.19 -18.03 -12.49
CA MET A 164 8.63 -18.17 -12.79
C MET A 164 9.22 -19.42 -12.16
N PHE A 165 8.81 -19.72 -10.92
CA PHE A 165 9.30 -20.88 -10.17
C PHE A 165 8.65 -22.19 -10.64
N MET A 166 7.39 -22.15 -11.07
CA MET A 166 6.69 -23.34 -11.60
C MET A 166 7.32 -23.89 -12.89
N ARG A 167 8.14 -23.10 -13.60
CA ARG A 167 8.89 -23.57 -14.77
C ARG A 167 10.01 -24.54 -14.41
N ARG A 168 10.45 -24.54 -13.14
CA ARG A 168 11.48 -25.43 -12.62
C ARG A 168 10.85 -26.72 -12.11
N THR A 169 10.93 -27.78 -12.91
CA THR A 169 10.39 -29.13 -12.57
C THR A 169 11.34 -29.97 -11.72
N ASP A 170 12.55 -29.46 -11.48
CA ASP A 170 13.60 -30.11 -10.70
C ASP A 170 13.64 -29.64 -9.24
N ILE A 171 12.81 -28.67 -8.84
CA ILE A 171 12.66 -28.20 -7.46
C ILE A 171 11.31 -28.63 -6.87
N THR A 172 11.17 -28.58 -5.54
CA THR A 172 9.85 -28.62 -4.89
C THR A 172 9.44 -27.23 -4.46
N LEU A 173 8.32 -26.72 -4.95
CA LEU A 173 7.81 -25.39 -4.66
C LEU A 173 6.70 -25.43 -3.62
N ILE A 174 6.83 -24.64 -2.55
CA ILE A 174 5.76 -24.35 -1.59
C ILE A 174 5.49 -22.86 -1.69
N ALA A 175 4.45 -22.47 -2.41
CA ALA A 175 4.13 -21.08 -2.68
C ALA A 175 2.99 -20.59 -1.77
N ARG A 176 3.23 -19.52 -1.02
CA ARG A 176 2.21 -18.85 -0.21
C ARG A 176 1.88 -17.47 -0.78
N ALA A 177 0.64 -17.29 -1.19
CA ALA A 177 0.08 -16.00 -1.59
C ALA A 177 -1.45 -16.00 -1.41
N LEU A 178 -2.04 -14.82 -1.49
CA LEU A 178 -3.49 -14.69 -1.61
C LEU A 178 -3.92 -14.97 -3.06
N ASN A 179 -5.16 -15.38 -3.26
CA ASN A 179 -5.76 -15.72 -4.57
C ASN A 179 -5.04 -16.87 -5.29
N LEU A 180 -4.67 -17.91 -4.54
CA LEU A 180 -4.19 -19.18 -5.10
C LEU A 180 -5.23 -20.30 -4.99
N ALA A 181 -6.46 -19.99 -4.55
CA ALA A 181 -7.51 -20.98 -4.30
C ALA A 181 -7.87 -21.81 -5.55
N ASP A 182 -7.80 -21.20 -6.73
CA ASP A 182 -8.11 -21.86 -8.01
C ASP A 182 -6.91 -22.63 -8.58
N LYS A 183 -5.74 -22.58 -7.94
CA LYS A 183 -4.56 -23.33 -8.41
C LYS A 183 -4.51 -24.73 -7.78
N THR A 184 -4.40 -25.74 -8.62
CA THR A 184 -4.28 -27.14 -8.21
C THR A 184 -2.85 -27.48 -7.80
N SER A 185 -2.68 -28.05 -6.61
CA SER A 185 -1.36 -28.52 -6.15
C SER A 185 -0.97 -29.81 -6.86
N SER A 186 0.34 -30.03 -7.01
CA SER A 186 0.97 -31.25 -7.54
C SER A 186 1.99 -31.78 -6.53
N PRO A 187 2.55 -32.99 -6.72
CA PRO A 187 3.61 -33.50 -5.85
C PRO A 187 4.84 -32.57 -5.75
N GLN A 188 5.11 -31.78 -6.79
CA GLN A 188 6.24 -30.84 -6.86
C GLN A 188 5.85 -29.40 -6.53
N THR A 189 4.56 -29.06 -6.40
CA THR A 189 4.11 -27.70 -6.13
C THR A 189 2.90 -27.68 -5.20
N ILE A 190 3.06 -27.06 -4.03
CA ILE A 190 2.02 -26.90 -3.02
C ILE A 190 1.64 -25.42 -2.94
N PHE A 191 0.35 -25.12 -3.09
CA PHE A 191 -0.17 -23.77 -2.90
C PHE A 191 -0.78 -23.61 -1.51
N ILE A 192 -0.37 -22.55 -0.81
CA ILE A 192 -0.90 -22.14 0.48
C ILE A 192 -1.62 -20.81 0.29
N ASN A 193 -2.95 -20.86 0.23
CA ASN A 193 -3.79 -19.67 0.13
C ASN A 193 -4.04 -19.06 1.53
N ALA A 194 -3.03 -18.41 2.11
CA ALA A 194 -3.10 -17.83 3.45
C ALA A 194 -2.19 -16.61 3.62
N LEU A 195 -2.53 -15.76 4.60
CA LEU A 195 -1.61 -14.75 5.13
C LEU A 195 -0.47 -15.43 5.93
N PRO A 196 0.67 -14.73 6.13
CA PRO A 196 1.71 -15.19 7.03
C PRO A 196 1.20 -15.44 8.45
N SER A 197 1.80 -16.42 9.15
CA SER A 197 1.59 -16.56 10.58
C SER A 197 2.09 -15.31 11.30
N LYS A 198 1.36 -14.91 12.34
CA LYS A 198 1.76 -13.80 13.22
C LYS A 198 2.89 -14.20 14.17
N THR A 199 3.15 -15.50 14.34
CA THR A 199 4.15 -16.01 15.28
C THR A 199 5.28 -16.71 14.56
N VAL A 200 6.49 -16.61 15.14
CA VAL A 200 7.71 -17.28 14.68
C VAL A 200 7.52 -18.80 14.75
N GLU A 201 6.88 -19.30 15.79
CA GLU A 201 6.59 -20.73 15.99
C GLU A 201 5.68 -21.28 14.89
N GLY A 202 4.67 -20.52 14.48
CA GLY A 202 3.78 -20.91 13.38
C GLY A 202 4.52 -20.99 12.05
N GLU A 203 5.41 -20.05 11.76
CA GLU A 203 6.27 -20.10 10.58
C GLU A 203 7.26 -21.29 10.68
N CYS A 204 7.92 -21.52 11.82
CA CYS A 204 8.83 -22.66 12.01
C CYS A 204 8.12 -24.00 11.76
N LYS A 205 6.89 -24.16 12.27
CA LYS A 205 6.08 -25.36 12.03
C LYS A 205 5.82 -25.58 10.54
N LEU A 206 5.52 -24.53 9.78
CA LEU A 206 5.33 -24.61 8.34
C LEU A 206 6.63 -25.01 7.63
N LEU A 207 7.74 -24.33 7.96
CA LEU A 207 9.04 -24.59 7.35
C LEU A 207 9.49 -26.04 7.59
N ASN A 208 9.35 -26.53 8.82
CA ASN A 208 9.71 -27.89 9.20
C ASN A 208 8.76 -28.93 8.57
N LYS A 209 7.44 -28.70 8.62
CA LYS A 209 6.45 -29.61 8.01
C LYS A 209 6.74 -29.89 6.53
N HIS A 210 7.21 -28.87 5.82
CA HIS A 210 7.50 -28.97 4.40
C HIS A 210 8.98 -29.23 4.09
N ASN A 211 9.84 -29.43 5.09
CA ASN A 211 11.29 -29.61 4.94
C ASN A 211 11.90 -28.53 4.04
N ILE A 212 11.58 -27.26 4.31
CA ILE A 212 12.05 -26.13 3.51
C ILE A 212 13.56 -25.96 3.69
N ALA A 213 14.28 -25.82 2.58
CA ALA A 213 15.71 -25.56 2.54
C ALA A 213 16.04 -24.10 2.22
N LEU A 214 15.13 -23.40 1.51
CA LEU A 214 15.33 -22.04 1.03
C LEU A 214 14.03 -21.24 1.08
N ILE A 215 14.07 -20.01 1.60
CA ILE A 215 12.97 -19.04 1.48
C ILE A 215 13.30 -18.05 0.36
N CYS A 216 12.36 -17.84 -0.57
CA CYS A 216 12.45 -16.80 -1.58
C CYS A 216 11.37 -15.74 -1.30
N CYS A 217 11.75 -14.48 -1.07
CA CYS A 217 10.79 -13.45 -0.68
C CYS A 217 11.16 -12.02 -1.12
N LYS A 218 10.21 -11.11 -1.00
CA LYS A 218 10.44 -9.66 -1.13
C LYS A 218 11.08 -9.12 0.15
N ASN A 219 12.03 -8.20 0.04
CA ASN A 219 12.48 -7.39 1.18
C ASN A 219 11.43 -6.31 1.51
N SER A 220 10.30 -6.73 2.08
CA SER A 220 9.15 -5.85 2.30
C SER A 220 9.38 -4.80 3.37
N GLY A 221 10.26 -5.01 4.36
CA GLY A 221 10.60 -4.04 5.41
C GLY A 221 9.58 -3.80 6.52
N GLY A 222 8.44 -4.50 6.52
CA GLY A 222 7.37 -4.29 7.51
C GLY A 222 7.18 -5.48 8.44
N ASN A 223 6.61 -5.26 9.62
CA ASN A 223 6.50 -6.31 10.64
C ASN A 223 5.54 -7.44 10.27
N SER A 224 4.51 -7.15 9.46
CA SER A 224 3.41 -8.08 9.15
C SER A 224 3.84 -9.40 8.50
N SER A 225 5.03 -9.45 7.90
CA SER A 225 5.56 -10.68 7.29
C SER A 225 6.98 -11.01 7.76
N PHE A 226 7.50 -10.34 8.80
CA PHE A 226 8.87 -10.53 9.26
C PHE A 226 9.08 -11.84 10.01
N ALA A 227 8.02 -12.44 10.58
CA ALA A 227 8.08 -13.71 11.32
C ALA A 227 8.76 -14.85 10.53
N LYS A 228 8.63 -14.88 9.19
CA LYS A 228 9.29 -15.87 8.33
C LYS A 228 10.82 -15.76 8.34
N ILE A 229 11.34 -14.54 8.49
CA ILE A 229 12.78 -14.25 8.55
C ILE A 229 13.33 -14.74 9.89
N LEU A 230 12.64 -14.41 10.99
CA LEU A 230 12.98 -14.91 12.32
C LEU A 230 12.93 -16.44 12.38
N ALA A 231 11.93 -17.05 11.73
CA ALA A 231 11.82 -18.50 11.64
C ALA A 231 12.95 -19.11 10.80
N ALA A 232 13.32 -18.49 9.67
CA ALA A 232 14.47 -18.92 8.89
C ALA A 232 15.76 -18.90 9.71
N ARG A 233 16.00 -17.82 10.46
CA ARG A 233 17.13 -17.71 11.38
C ARG A 233 17.15 -18.82 12.42
N LYS A 234 16.00 -19.07 13.07
CA LYS A 234 15.86 -20.13 14.09
C LYS A 234 16.04 -21.54 13.53
N CYS A 235 15.53 -21.80 12.33
CA CYS A 235 15.67 -23.08 11.65
C CYS A 235 16.99 -23.23 10.90
N GLY A 236 17.83 -22.19 10.86
CA GLY A 236 19.04 -22.16 10.04
C GLY A 236 18.73 -22.40 8.57
N ILE A 237 17.77 -21.68 8.00
CA ILE A 237 17.37 -21.73 6.58
C ILE A 237 17.86 -20.46 5.86
N GLU A 238 18.29 -20.60 4.61
CA GLU A 238 18.71 -19.47 3.77
C GLU A 238 17.51 -18.65 3.30
N VAL A 239 17.72 -17.35 3.12
CA VAL A 239 16.71 -16.41 2.62
C VAL A 239 17.23 -15.68 1.39
N TRP A 240 16.62 -15.91 0.25
CA TRP A 240 16.86 -15.14 -0.96
C TRP A 240 15.85 -14.01 -1.07
N MET A 241 16.37 -12.80 -1.19
CA MET A 241 15.61 -11.56 -1.22
C MET A 241 15.61 -10.97 -2.61
N LEU A 242 14.41 -10.66 -3.10
CA LEU A 242 14.26 -9.79 -4.26
C LEU A 242 14.54 -8.36 -3.80
N ASP A 243 15.40 -7.63 -4.49
CA ASP A 243 15.68 -6.23 -4.20
C ASP A 243 14.51 -5.32 -4.57
N ARG A 244 14.45 -4.16 -3.90
CA ARG A 244 13.48 -3.13 -4.21
C ARG A 244 13.94 -2.36 -5.43
N LYS A 245 13.01 -2.06 -6.34
CA LYS A 245 13.28 -1.10 -7.42
C LYS A 245 13.09 0.31 -6.87
N PRO A 246 13.98 1.26 -7.21
CA PRO A 246 13.75 2.67 -6.91
C PRO A 246 12.41 3.11 -7.52
N VAL A 247 11.63 3.89 -6.77
CA VAL A 247 10.45 4.54 -7.31
C VAL A 247 10.92 5.83 -7.99
N ALA A 248 10.76 5.92 -9.31
CA ALA A 248 10.99 7.16 -10.04
C ALA A 248 9.84 8.14 -9.73
N LEU A 249 10.03 8.94 -8.69
CA LEU A 249 9.07 9.95 -8.22
C LEU A 249 9.24 11.32 -8.91
N SER A 250 10.29 11.48 -9.74
CA SER A 250 10.55 12.67 -10.56
C SER A 250 10.39 12.37 -12.05
N LEU A 251 9.90 13.35 -12.80
CA LEU A 251 10.00 13.39 -14.26
C LEU A 251 11.30 14.08 -14.67
N ASP A 252 11.99 13.55 -15.67
CA ASP A 252 12.84 14.34 -16.56
C ASP A 252 11.91 15.20 -17.45
N GLY A 253 11.55 16.38 -16.97
CA GLY A 253 10.68 17.34 -17.67
C GLY A 253 10.61 18.65 -16.90
N PRO A 254 10.28 19.80 -17.54
CA PRO A 254 10.28 21.09 -16.86
C PRO A 254 9.34 21.01 -15.65
N THR A 255 9.92 21.02 -14.46
CA THR A 255 9.20 21.18 -13.21
C THR A 255 8.33 22.42 -13.38
N GLN A 256 7.01 22.27 -13.27
CA GLN A 256 6.15 23.45 -13.18
C GLN A 256 6.65 24.24 -11.97
N LYS A 257 7.23 25.42 -12.23
CA LYS A 257 7.80 26.31 -11.22
C LYS A 257 6.83 26.41 -10.04
N GLY A 258 7.27 25.94 -8.87
CA GLY A 258 6.54 26.12 -7.61
C GLY A 258 5.80 24.90 -7.06
N MET A 259 5.78 23.73 -7.73
CA MET A 259 5.23 22.52 -7.12
C MET A 259 6.30 21.69 -6.38
N PRO A 260 6.07 21.31 -5.11
CA PRO A 260 7.02 20.51 -4.34
C PRO A 260 7.12 19.09 -4.92
N SER A 261 8.35 18.56 -4.97
CA SER A 261 8.59 17.14 -5.27
C SER A 261 7.87 16.23 -4.26
N PRO A 262 7.51 14.99 -4.63
CA PRO A 262 6.91 14.05 -3.68
C PRO A 262 7.80 13.89 -2.45
N GLN A 263 7.25 14.15 -1.27
CA GLN A 263 7.98 14.00 0.00
C GLN A 263 7.92 12.52 0.40
N ILE A 264 9.09 11.92 0.61
CA ILE A 264 9.21 10.53 1.05
C ILE A 264 9.30 10.52 2.58
N HIS A 265 8.45 9.71 3.20
CA HIS A 265 8.38 9.50 4.64
C HIS A 265 8.64 8.03 4.94
N ASP A 266 9.49 7.74 5.92
CA ASP A 266 9.91 6.38 6.26
C ASP A 266 9.21 5.81 7.49
N THR A 267 8.40 6.63 8.20
CA THR A 267 7.57 6.23 9.33
C THR A 267 6.11 6.67 9.17
N VAL A 268 5.19 5.98 9.85
CA VAL A 268 3.75 6.32 9.85
C VAL A 268 3.54 7.70 10.50
N GLU A 269 4.31 8.00 11.54
CA GLU A 269 4.25 9.25 12.28
C GLU A 269 4.65 10.45 11.42
N THR A 270 5.70 10.31 10.61
CA THR A 270 6.20 11.40 9.77
C THR A 270 5.25 11.75 8.64
N ILE A 271 4.63 10.76 7.97
CA ILE A 271 3.64 11.05 6.93
C ILE A 271 2.35 11.64 7.50
N ILE A 272 1.90 11.17 8.68
CA ILE A 272 0.74 11.77 9.37
C ILE A 272 1.03 13.22 9.77
N SER A 273 2.21 13.48 10.32
CA SER A 273 2.64 14.82 10.71
C SER A 273 2.68 15.76 9.50
N ALA A 274 3.25 15.31 8.39
CA ALA A 274 3.27 16.09 7.14
C ALA A 274 1.87 16.35 6.61
N ALA A 275 0.98 15.35 6.58
CA ALA A 275 -0.42 15.55 6.15
C ALA A 275 -1.12 16.62 7.00
N ARG A 276 -0.93 16.60 8.32
CA ARG A 276 -1.48 17.61 9.25
C ARG A 276 -0.92 19.00 9.00
N GLN A 277 0.37 19.12 8.71
CA GLN A 277 0.99 20.40 8.35
C GLN A 277 0.39 20.97 7.05
N TYR A 278 0.19 20.13 6.02
CA TYR A 278 -0.50 20.55 4.80
C TYR A 278 -1.92 21.00 5.08
N ALA A 279 -2.67 20.27 5.92
CA ALA A 279 -4.03 20.66 6.31
C ALA A 279 -4.05 22.01 7.04
N ALA A 280 -3.13 22.25 7.97
CA ALA A 280 -3.03 23.52 8.69
C ALA A 280 -2.83 24.70 7.74
N VAL A 281 -1.83 24.61 6.85
CA VAL A 281 -1.54 25.65 5.84
C VAL A 281 -2.74 25.89 4.91
N ARG A 282 -3.39 24.82 4.43
CA ARG A 282 -4.52 24.92 3.49
C ARG A 282 -5.76 25.53 4.13
N LEU A 283 -6.02 25.21 5.41
CA LEU A 283 -7.18 25.67 6.16
C LEU A 283 -6.95 26.99 6.89
N GLY A 284 -5.76 27.60 6.76
CA GLY A 284 -5.40 28.86 7.39
C GLY A 284 -5.30 28.76 8.92
N ARG A 285 -4.85 27.61 9.43
CA ARG A 285 -4.64 27.33 10.87
C ARG A 285 -3.17 27.28 11.24
#